data_AF-A0A2K3K3T5-F1
#
_entry.id   AF-A0A2K3K3T5-F1
#
_cell.length_a   1.000
_cell.length_b   1.000
_cell.length_c   1.000
_cell.angle_alpha   90.00
_cell.angle_beta   90.00
_cell.angle_gamma   90.00
#
_symmetry.space_group_name_H-M   'P 1'
#
loop_
_entity.id
_entity.type
_entity.pdbx_description
1 polymer ?
#
loop_
_entity_poly.entity_id
_entity_poly.type
_entity_poly.pdbx_seq_one_letter_code
_entity_poly.pdbx_strand_id
1 'polypeptide(L)'
;MVPGAWPIIGHLPLLSKSPATHHLFGAMADKHGPLFTIKLGTATTLVINNWETAKECYTTNDIAVSFRPNLVAFEHMTYNHAMVGFAPYGPFWREMRKIVT
;
A
#
# COMPACT_ATOMS: atom_id res chain seq x y z
N MET A 1 3.08 0.85 16.10
CA MET A 1 3.15 -0.45 15.40
C MET A 1 2.29 -1.45 16.15
N VAL A 2 1.47 -2.22 15.44
CA VAL A 2 0.61 -3.26 16.02
C VAL A 2 1.47 -4.40 16.59
N PRO A 3 1.16 -4.94 17.78
CA PRO A 3 1.89 -6.06 18.37
C PRO A 3 1.59 -7.39 17.64
N GLY A 4 2.48 -8.37 17.79
CA GLY A 4 2.28 -9.72 17.25
C GLY A 4 2.94 -10.02 15.91
N ALA A 5 3.85 -9.14 15.45
CA ALA A 5 4.68 -9.41 14.28
C ALA A 5 5.64 -10.58 14.54
N TRP A 6 5.67 -11.56 13.63
CA TRP A 6 6.64 -12.65 13.67
C TRP A 6 7.98 -12.23 13.05
N PRO A 7 9.11 -12.84 13.44
CA PRO A 7 10.38 -12.66 12.74
C PRO A 7 10.22 -12.97 11.26
N ILE A 8 10.70 -12.08 10.39
CA ILE A 8 10.71 -12.18 8.91
C ILE A 8 9.32 -12.14 8.26
N ILE A 9 8.33 -12.88 8.78
CA ILE A 9 6.99 -13.03 8.21
C ILE A 9 6.08 -11.85 8.59
N GLY A 10 6.36 -11.15 9.69
CA GLY A 10 5.57 -10.01 10.12
C GLY A 10 4.15 -10.42 10.50
N HIS A 11 3.15 -9.72 9.95
CA HIS A 11 1.73 -9.92 10.21
C HIS A 11 1.01 -10.68 9.09
N LEU A 12 1.72 -11.31 8.13
CA LEU A 12 1.06 -12.08 7.06
C LEU A 12 0.08 -13.16 7.58
N PRO A 13 0.34 -13.88 8.69
CA PRO A 13 -0.60 -14.86 9.25
C PRO A 13 -1.86 -14.23 9.86
N LEU A 14 -1.84 -12.93 10.17
CA LEU A 14 -3.03 -12.20 10.57
C LEU A 14 -3.95 -11.98 9.36
N LEU A 15 -3.36 -11.69 8.19
CA LEU A 15 -4.10 -11.40 6.96
C LEU A 15 -4.77 -12.64 6.37
N SER A 16 -4.22 -13.83 6.60
CA SER A 16 -4.82 -15.09 6.15
C SER A 16 -6.11 -15.48 6.88
N LYS A 17 -6.47 -14.77 7.96
CA LYS A 17 -7.67 -15.05 8.77
C LYS A 17 -8.96 -14.48 8.20
N SER A 18 -8.88 -13.64 7.16
CA SER A 18 -10.04 -13.02 6.51
C SER A 18 -9.97 -13.22 5.00
N PRO A 19 -11.08 -13.55 4.32
CA PRO A 19 -11.13 -13.54 2.86
C PRO A 19 -11.03 -12.12 2.28
N ALA A 20 -11.27 -11.09 3.10
CA ALA A 20 -11.27 -9.69 2.71
C ALA A 20 -10.38 -8.86 3.66
N THR A 21 -9.18 -8.55 3.19
CA THR A 21 -8.15 -7.85 3.98
C THR A 21 -8.60 -6.45 4.43
N HIS A 22 -9.40 -5.76 3.63
CA HIS A 22 -9.88 -4.41 3.96
C HIS A 22 -10.87 -4.41 5.15
N HIS A 23 -11.70 -5.45 5.32
CA HIS A 23 -12.55 -5.59 6.51
C HIS A 23 -11.74 -5.83 7.78
N LEU A 24 -10.68 -6.65 7.68
CA LEU A 24 -9.76 -6.88 8.79
C LEU A 24 -9.08 -5.58 9.21
N PHE A 25 -8.61 -4.75 8.27
CA PHE A 25 -8.02 -3.46 8.58
C PHE A 25 -9.01 -2.48 9.21
N GLY A 26 -10.28 -2.49 8.77
CA GLY A 26 -11.36 -1.74 9.41
C GLY A 26 -11.51 -2.11 10.89
N ALA A 27 -11.66 -3.39 11.19
CA ALA A 27 -11.78 -3.88 12.56
C ALA A 27 -10.51 -3.61 13.41
N MET A 28 -9.32 -3.62 12.79
CA MET A 28 -8.09 -3.24 13.47
C MET A 28 -8.04 -1.75 13.83
N ALA A 29 -8.62 -0.89 13.00
CA ALA A 29 -8.67 0.55 13.26
C ALA A 29 -9.53 0.88 14.50
N ASP A 30 -10.61 0.14 14.73
CA ASP A 30 -11.43 0.29 15.94
C ASP A 30 -10.62 0.07 17.23
N LYS A 31 -9.58 -0.78 17.17
CA LYS A 31 -8.70 -1.10 18.31
C LYS A 31 -7.45 -0.24 18.39
N HIS A 32 -6.85 0.10 17.24
CA HIS A 32 -5.53 0.72 17.16
C HIS A 32 -5.56 2.19 16.73
N GLY A 33 -6.75 2.72 16.45
CA GLY A 33 -6.94 4.06 15.88
C GLY A 33 -6.87 4.06 14.35
N PRO A 34 -7.20 5.19 13.71
CA PRO A 34 -7.30 5.31 12.25
C PRO A 34 -5.95 5.24 11.52
N LEU A 35 -4.83 5.38 12.23
CA LEU A 35 -3.48 5.22 11.67
C LEU A 35 -2.72 4.19 12.50
N PHE A 36 -2.28 3.12 11.86
CA PHE A 36 -1.47 2.11 12.52
C PHE A 36 -0.50 1.45 11.55
N THR A 37 0.60 0.92 12.10
CA THR A 37 1.66 0.30 11.31
C THR A 37 1.65 -1.20 11.52
N ILE A 38 1.71 -1.95 10.42
CA ILE A 38 1.91 -3.40 10.40
C ILE A 38 3.23 -3.75 9.71
N LYS A 39 3.55 -5.04 9.68
CA LYS A 39 4.66 -5.59 8.89
C LYS A 39 4.13 -6.58 7.87
N LEU A 40 4.38 -6.35 6.59
CA LEU A 40 4.11 -7.30 5.51
C LEU A 40 5.42 -8.01 5.18
N GLY A 41 5.63 -9.20 5.77
CA GLY A 41 6.97 -9.78 5.80
C GLY A 41 7.92 -8.88 6.59
N THR A 42 9.01 -8.47 5.95
CA THR A 42 10.01 -7.55 6.51
C THR A 42 9.66 -6.07 6.27
N ALA A 43 8.74 -5.77 5.36
CA ALA A 43 8.37 -4.41 5.00
C ALA A 43 7.44 -3.80 6.06
N THR A 44 7.78 -2.61 6.55
CA THR A 44 6.92 -1.82 7.42
C THR A 44 5.87 -1.10 6.58
N THR A 45 4.59 -1.25 6.92
CA THR A 45 3.47 -0.70 6.15
C THR A 45 2.56 0.11 7.05
N LEU A 46 2.30 1.37 6.67
CA LEU A 46 1.31 2.22 7.31
C LEU A 46 -0.07 1.95 6.71
N VAL A 47 -1.04 1.69 7.56
CA VAL A 47 -2.46 1.59 7.19
C VAL A 47 -3.13 2.90 7.60
N ILE A 48 -3.84 3.51 6.65
CA ILE A 48 -4.61 4.74 6.83
C ILE A 48 -6.09 4.37 6.68
N ASN A 49 -6.88 4.62 7.72
CA ASN A 49 -8.28 4.22 7.80
C ASN A 49 -9.22 5.40 8.16
N ASN A 50 -8.86 6.62 7.77
CA ASN A 50 -9.73 7.80 7.83
C ASN A 50 -9.60 8.62 6.54
N TRP A 51 -10.59 9.47 6.25
CA TRP A 51 -10.63 10.22 5.00
C TRP A 51 -9.79 11.50 5.07
N GLU A 52 -9.62 12.08 6.26
CA GLU A 52 -8.86 13.31 6.49
C GLU A 52 -7.38 13.12 6.11
N THR A 53 -6.75 12.06 6.64
CA THR A 53 -5.36 11.75 6.31
C THR A 53 -5.22 11.23 4.88
N ALA A 54 -6.18 10.42 4.39
CA ALA A 54 -6.16 9.98 3.01
C ALA A 54 -6.20 11.16 2.03
N LYS A 55 -7.03 12.18 2.31
CA LYS A 55 -7.09 13.41 1.53
C LYS A 55 -5.74 14.11 1.54
N GLU A 56 -5.14 14.34 2.71
CA GLU A 56 -3.83 14.98 2.81
C GLU A 56 -2.73 14.22 2.04
N CYS A 57 -2.73 12.88 2.13
CA CYS A 57 -1.81 12.02 1.39
C CYS A 57 -1.99 12.11 -0.12
N TYR A 58 -3.21 12.13 -0.63
CA TYR A 58 -3.47 12.09 -2.08
C TYR A 58 -3.73 13.48 -2.70
N THR A 59 -3.58 14.57 -1.93
CA THR A 59 -3.59 15.94 -2.45
C THR A 59 -2.29 16.67 -2.18
N THR A 60 -1.95 16.91 -0.92
CA THR A 60 -0.82 17.78 -0.55
C THR A 60 0.51 17.05 -0.60
N ASN A 61 0.48 15.75 -0.30
CA ASN A 61 1.65 14.88 -0.23
C ASN A 61 1.60 13.74 -1.27
N ASP A 62 0.86 13.95 -2.36
CA ASP A 62 0.56 12.94 -3.38
C ASP A 62 1.83 12.32 -3.98
N ILE A 63 2.87 13.12 -4.24
CA ILE A 63 4.14 12.64 -4.75
C ILE A 63 4.80 11.64 -3.78
N ALA A 64 4.74 11.88 -2.47
CA ALA A 64 5.36 11.02 -1.47
C ALA A 64 4.72 9.63 -1.40
N VAL A 65 3.42 9.52 -1.72
CA VAL A 65 2.66 8.27 -1.70
C VAL A 65 2.38 7.69 -3.10
N SER A 66 2.90 8.33 -4.15
CA SER A 66 2.74 7.89 -5.54
C SER A 66 3.68 6.74 -5.92
N PHE A 67 4.70 6.46 -5.11
CA PHE A 67 5.59 5.34 -5.34
C PHE A 67 4.83 4.00 -5.25
N ARG A 68 4.99 3.14 -6.27
CA ARG A 68 4.44 1.79 -6.30
C ARG A 68 5.54 0.81 -5.87
N PRO A 69 5.30 -0.06 -4.87
CA PRO A 69 6.27 -1.09 -4.50
C PRO A 69 6.63 -1.96 -5.70
N ASN A 70 7.94 -2.21 -5.87
CA ASN A 70 8.44 -3.09 -6.92
C ASN A 70 8.20 -4.55 -6.51
N LEU A 71 7.02 -5.07 -6.88
CA LEU A 71 6.66 -6.46 -6.65
C LEU A 71 6.99 -7.27 -7.90
N VAL A 72 7.68 -8.40 -7.71
CA VAL A 72 8.03 -9.35 -8.80
C VAL A 72 6.79 -9.76 -9.62
N ALA A 73 5.63 -9.88 -8.97
CA ALA A 73 4.37 -10.14 -9.66
C ALA A 73 4.04 -9.05 -10.71
N PHE A 74 4.21 -7.77 -10.36
CA PHE A 74 3.98 -6.67 -11.30
C PHE A 74 5.06 -6.61 -12.37
N GLU A 75 6.31 -6.92 -12.06
CA GLU A 75 7.37 -7.02 -13.07
C GLU A 75 6.97 -7.97 -14.22
N HIS A 76 6.49 -9.17 -13.87
CA HIS A 76 6.09 -10.17 -14.87
C HIS A 76 4.75 -9.85 -15.54
N MET A 77 3.75 -9.36 -14.79
CA MET A 77 2.41 -9.11 -15.33
C MET A 77 2.32 -7.81 -16.16
N THR A 78 3.27 -6.89 -15.99
CA THR A 78 3.16 -5.52 -16.55
C THR A 78 4.32 -5.13 -17.44
N TYR A 79 4.94 -6.10 -18.13
CA TYR A 79 6.06 -5.87 -19.05
C TYR A 79 7.18 -5.05 -18.39
N ASN A 80 7.69 -5.54 -17.26
CA ASN A 80 8.67 -4.83 -16.43
C ASN A 80 8.20 -3.43 -16.03
N HIS A 81 7.02 -3.35 -15.40
CA HIS A 81 6.43 -2.11 -14.87
C HIS A 81 6.03 -1.07 -15.93
N ALA A 82 5.86 -1.46 -17.19
CA ALA A 82 5.41 -0.61 -18.29
C ALA A 82 3.87 -0.50 -18.39
N MET A 83 3.15 -0.56 -17.25
CA MET A 83 1.69 -0.35 -17.19
C MET A 83 1.34 0.79 -16.24
N VAL A 84 0.56 1.77 -16.69
CA VAL A 84 0.26 3.02 -15.95
C VAL A 84 -0.25 2.80 -14.52
N GLY A 85 -1.01 1.72 -14.27
CA GLY A 85 -1.53 1.38 -12.94
C GLY A 85 -0.47 0.96 -11.91
N PHE A 86 0.64 0.34 -12.36
CA PHE A 86 1.67 -0.23 -11.49
C PHE A 86 3.09 0.29 -11.75
N ALA A 87 3.27 1.13 -12.76
CA ALA A 87 4.54 1.80 -13.02
C ALA A 87 4.93 2.69 -11.82
N PRO A 88 6.17 2.60 -11.31
CA PRO A 88 6.68 3.53 -10.32
C PRO A 88 6.59 4.97 -10.83
N TYR A 89 6.34 5.90 -9.91
CA TYR A 89 6.32 7.32 -10.24
C TYR A 89 7.67 7.76 -10.83
N GLY A 90 7.65 8.39 -12.00
CA GLY A 90 8.85 8.78 -12.75
C GLY A 90 8.52 9.39 -14.11
N PRO A 91 9.52 9.74 -14.93
CA PRO A 91 9.31 10.32 -16.26
C PRO A 91 8.37 9.50 -17.15
N PHE A 92 8.57 8.18 -17.22
CA PHE A 92 7.70 7.27 -17.97
C PHE A 92 6.24 7.35 -17.51
N TRP A 93 5.98 7.19 -16.21
CA TRP A 93 4.61 7.25 -15.68
C TRP A 93 3.95 8.61 -15.96
N ARG A 94 4.68 9.72 -15.82
CA ARG A 94 4.15 11.07 -16.07
C ARG A 94 3.75 11.27 -17.53
N GLU A 95 4.57 10.82 -18.47
CA GLU A 95 4.24 10.92 -19.90
C GLU A 95 3.07 10.02 -20.27
N MET A 96 3.08 8.76 -19.82
CA MET A 96 1.96 7.85 -20.09
C MET A 96 0.65 8.34 -19.47
N ARG A 97 0.69 8.95 -18.27
CA ARG A 97 -0.50 9.50 -17.61
C ARG A 97 -1.13 10.60 -18.45
N LYS A 98 -0.35 11.54 -19.02
CA LYS A 98 -0.85 12.61 -19.91
C LYS A 98 -1.51 12.09 -21.18
N ILE A 99 -1.11 10.91 -21.66
CA ILE A 99 -1.65 10.33 -22.89
C ILE A 99 -3.02 9.67 -22.62
N VAL A 100 -3.18 9.04 -21.45
CA VAL A 100 -4.37 8.21 -21.15
C VAL A 100 -5.46 8.94 -20.37
N THR A 101 -5.23 10.19 -19.95
CA THR A 101 -6.21 11.07 -19.28
C THR A 101 -6.16 12.46 -19.88
#